data_AF-A0A183UXX0-F1
#
_entry.id   AF-A0A183UXX0-F1
#
_cell.length_a   1.000
_cell.length_b   1.000
_cell.length_c   1.000
_cell.angle_alpha   90.00
_cell.angle_beta   90.00
_cell.angle_gamma   90.00
#
_symmetry.space_group_name_H-M   'P 1'
#
loop_
_entity.id
_entity.type
_entity.pdbx_description
1 polymer ?
#
loop_
_entity_poly.entity_id
_entity_poly.type
_entity_poly.pdbx_seq_one_letter_code
_entity_poly.pdbx_strand_id
1 'polypeptide(L)'
;MAVTSSKRCSAVGSCSGNKCADITIDTKLSEFEKHVNDASGFTYCTESCECLFYRTYARSTSEKIYEVFSCPCPSWEYLFEVIINIRITGKESEQHTAHLIVGLPFEWNRLKLTLIAISQLPIHFSLPHLFPMKNVLLRLMPQHKDKQ
;
A
#
# COMPACT_ATOMS: atom_id res chain seq x y z
N MET A 1 -3.10 19.13 5.76
CA MET A 1 -2.14 20.06 5.10
C MET A 1 -1.99 21.29 6.00
N ALA A 2 -0.82 21.91 6.01
CA ALA A 2 -0.55 23.13 6.76
C ALA A 2 0.13 24.16 5.85
N VAL A 3 0.03 25.44 6.22
CA VAL A 3 0.63 26.56 5.49
C VAL A 3 1.42 27.42 6.47
N THR A 4 2.64 27.76 6.09
CA THR A 4 3.49 28.73 6.80
C THR A 4 3.86 29.84 5.84
N SER A 5 3.79 31.09 6.29
CA SER A 5 4.15 32.27 5.49
C SER A 5 5.11 33.19 6.24
N SER A 6 5.95 33.90 5.49
CA SER A 6 6.85 34.92 5.99
C SER A 6 6.93 36.07 5.00
N LYS A 7 6.64 37.27 5.50
CA LYS A 7 6.67 38.50 4.72
C LYS A 7 7.97 39.24 5.00
N ARG A 8 8.68 39.66 3.96
CA ARG A 8 9.94 40.40 4.06
C ARG A 8 9.90 41.64 3.19
N CYS A 9 10.42 42.74 3.71
CA CYS A 9 10.62 43.96 2.93
C CYS A 9 11.63 43.73 1.81
N SER A 10 11.55 44.56 0.77
CA SER A 10 12.55 44.54 -0.31
C SER A 10 13.96 44.74 0.22
N ALA A 11 14.90 43.97 -0.32
CA ALA A 11 16.31 43.89 0.09
C ALA A 11 16.56 43.39 1.53
N VAL A 12 15.59 42.73 2.17
CA VAL A 12 15.73 42.19 3.53
C VAL A 12 15.54 40.67 3.56
N GLY A 13 16.48 39.96 4.20
CA GLY A 13 16.46 38.51 4.28
C GLY A 13 16.62 37.85 2.91
N SER A 14 15.82 36.83 2.61
CA SER A 14 15.81 36.21 1.29
C SER A 14 15.16 37.10 0.22
N CYS A 15 14.46 38.18 0.58
CA CYS A 15 13.84 39.08 -0.38
C CYS A 15 14.87 40.05 -0.98
N SER A 16 15.75 39.56 -1.85
CA SER A 16 16.73 40.39 -2.57
C SER A 16 16.86 39.97 -4.02
N GLY A 17 16.97 40.97 -4.92
CA GLY A 17 17.03 40.74 -6.36
C GLY A 17 15.81 39.96 -6.88
N ASN A 18 16.06 39.01 -7.78
CA ASN A 18 15.01 38.20 -8.41
C ASN A 18 14.64 36.93 -7.61
N LYS A 19 14.91 36.90 -6.30
CA LYS A 19 14.73 35.67 -5.51
C LYS A 19 13.31 35.08 -5.63
N CYS A 20 12.30 35.93 -5.71
CA CYS A 20 10.91 35.48 -5.85
C CYS A 20 10.67 34.73 -7.17
N ALA A 21 11.30 35.17 -8.25
CA ALA A 21 11.27 34.53 -9.56
C ALA A 21 12.10 33.24 -9.61
N ASP A 22 13.17 33.16 -8.82
CA ASP A 22 14.07 32.01 -8.75
C ASP A 22 13.59 30.91 -7.79
N ILE A 23 12.48 31.12 -7.08
CA ILE A 23 11.93 30.11 -6.16
C ILE A 23 11.34 28.94 -6.94
N THR A 24 11.82 27.75 -6.59
CA THR A 24 11.26 26.47 -7.02
C THR A 24 10.42 25.84 -5.90
N ILE A 25 9.61 24.83 -6.26
CA ILE A 25 8.74 24.12 -5.32
C ILE A 25 9.48 23.51 -4.11
N ASP A 26 10.74 23.14 -4.29
CA ASP A 26 11.59 22.51 -3.27
C ASP A 26 12.54 23.52 -2.58
N THR A 27 12.43 24.80 -2.91
CA THR A 27 13.30 25.82 -2.32
C THR A 27 13.07 25.91 -0.83
N LYS A 28 14.15 25.72 -0.07
CA LYS A 28 14.21 25.91 1.38
C LYS A 28 14.56 27.36 1.70
N LEU A 29 13.79 27.99 2.58
CA LEU A 29 13.97 29.38 2.96
C LEU A 29 14.42 29.47 4.41
N SER A 30 15.35 30.39 4.70
CA SER A 30 15.85 30.65 6.05
C SER A 30 14.77 31.18 7.00
N GLU A 31 13.71 31.74 6.43
CA GLU A 31 12.54 32.28 7.09
C GLU A 31 11.61 31.21 7.64
N PHE A 32 11.75 29.96 7.16
CA PHE A 32 10.96 28.83 7.62
C PHE A 32 11.75 27.98 8.60
N GLU A 33 11.07 27.46 9.60
CA GLU A 33 11.66 26.51 10.54
C GLU A 33 12.14 25.24 9.81
N LYS A 34 13.17 24.61 10.35
CA LYS A 34 13.78 23.41 9.77
C LYS A 34 12.75 22.32 9.48
N HIS A 35 11.82 22.09 10.41
CA HIS A 35 10.78 21.06 10.27
C HIS A 35 9.80 21.33 9.10
N VAL A 36 9.61 22.61 8.72
CA VAL A 36 8.76 23.02 7.59
C VAL A 36 9.50 22.85 6.26
N ASN A 37 10.79 23.19 6.24
CA ASN A 37 11.65 23.00 5.07
C ASN A 37 11.91 21.52 4.75
N ASP A 38 11.93 20.65 5.76
CA ASP A 38 12.13 19.21 5.58
C ASP A 38 10.83 18.45 5.29
N ALA A 39 9.66 19.06 5.53
CA ALA A 39 8.37 18.46 5.18
C ALA A 39 8.11 18.49 3.67
N SER A 40 7.49 17.43 3.14
CA SER A 40 7.06 17.35 1.74
C SER A 40 6.00 18.42 1.46
N GLY A 41 6.25 19.25 0.46
CA GLY A 41 5.41 20.42 0.18
C GLY A 41 5.97 21.30 -0.91
N PHE A 42 5.26 22.39 -1.18
CA PHE A 42 5.56 23.33 -2.25
C PHE A 42 5.81 24.72 -1.66
N THR A 43 6.96 25.31 -1.99
CA THR A 43 7.29 26.71 -1.68
C THR A 43 6.88 27.60 -2.83
N TYR A 44 6.33 28.76 -2.50
CA TYR A 44 5.91 29.80 -3.43
C TYR A 44 6.35 31.16 -2.92
N CYS A 45 6.39 32.11 -3.85
CA CYS A 45 6.61 33.50 -3.55
C CYS A 45 5.68 34.37 -4.38
N THR A 46 5.20 35.45 -3.77
CA THR A 46 4.48 36.51 -4.46
C THR A 46 5.21 37.82 -4.23
N GLU A 47 5.58 38.48 -5.33
CA GLU A 47 6.29 39.75 -5.32
C GLU A 47 5.31 40.91 -5.53
N SER A 48 5.42 41.91 -4.68
CA SER A 48 4.78 43.21 -4.84
C SER A 48 5.75 44.28 -4.33
N CYS A 49 5.35 45.18 -3.43
CA CYS A 49 6.29 46.07 -2.72
C CYS A 49 7.18 45.33 -1.70
N GLU A 50 6.83 44.09 -1.37
CA GLU A 50 7.45 43.21 -0.39
C GLU A 50 7.40 41.76 -0.92
N CYS A 51 8.30 40.89 -0.49
CA CYS A 51 8.22 39.46 -0.82
C CYS A 51 7.37 38.72 0.21
N LEU A 52 6.31 38.08 -0.23
CA LEU A 52 5.56 37.12 0.58
C LEU A 52 5.98 35.70 0.20
N PHE A 53 6.76 35.07 1.08
CA PHE A 53 7.10 33.67 0.96
C PHE A 53 6.04 32.83 1.67
N TYR A 54 5.58 31.75 1.05
CA TYR A 54 4.71 30.79 1.72
C TYR A 54 4.99 29.37 1.25
N ARG A 55 4.85 28.41 2.17
CA ARG A 55 5.01 26.98 1.88
C ARG A 55 3.79 26.21 2.36
N THR A 56 3.23 25.42 1.46
CA THR A 56 2.15 24.48 1.75
C THR A 56 2.76 23.09 1.88
N TYR A 57 2.61 22.44 3.03
CA TYR A 57 3.27 21.16 3.31
C TYR A 57 2.33 20.13 3.95
N ALA A 58 2.70 18.87 3.76
CA ALA A 58 2.06 17.73 4.40
C ALA A 58 2.47 17.71 5.88
N ARG A 59 1.47 17.82 6.75
CA ARG A 59 1.62 17.64 8.19
C ARG A 59 0.75 16.45 8.57
N SER A 60 1.36 15.41 9.15
CA SER A 60 0.61 14.27 9.63
C SER A 60 -0.34 14.71 10.75
N THR A 61 -1.58 14.25 10.69
CA THR A 61 -2.59 14.47 11.74
C THR A 61 -2.55 13.36 12.80
N SER A 62 -1.82 12.27 12.53
CA SER A 62 -1.69 11.12 13.43
C SER A 62 -0.28 10.55 13.40
N GLU A 63 0.16 9.95 14.50
CA GLU A 63 1.43 9.21 14.58
C GLU A 63 1.32 7.80 13.96
N LYS A 64 0.14 7.39 13.49
CA LYS A 64 -0.07 6.08 12.87
C LYS A 64 0.45 6.09 11.43
N ILE A 65 1.43 5.24 11.16
CA ILE A 65 1.92 4.93 9.82
C ILE A 65 1.16 3.70 9.32
N TYR A 66 0.61 3.82 8.11
CA TYR A 66 -0.10 2.74 7.44
C TYR A 66 0.72 2.25 6.26
N GLU A 67 0.79 0.93 6.11
CA GLU A 67 1.25 0.33 4.88
C GLU A 67 0.03 0.05 4.00
N VAL A 68 0.08 0.54 2.76
CA VAL A 68 -0.91 0.22 1.73
C VAL A 68 -0.35 -0.92 0.91
N PHE A 69 -0.88 -2.13 1.11
CA PHE A 69 -0.59 -3.24 0.21
C PHE A 69 -1.78 -3.43 -0.72
N SER A 70 -1.46 -3.62 -2.00
CA SER A 70 -2.41 -4.10 -2.99
C SER A 70 -1.96 -5.51 -3.33
N CYS A 71 -2.81 -6.52 -3.13
CA CYS A 71 -2.52 -7.86 -3.64
C CYS A 71 -2.55 -7.79 -5.18
N PRO A 72 -1.40 -7.83 -5.87
CA PRO A 72 -1.39 -7.88 -7.31
C PRO A 72 -1.71 -9.33 -7.68
N CYS A 73 -2.90 -9.56 -8.22
CA CYS A 73 -3.38 -10.86 -8.71
C CYS A 73 -3.77 -11.89 -7.62
N PRO A 74 -4.68 -12.83 -7.94
CA PRO A 74 -5.19 -13.80 -6.99
C PRO A 74 -4.17 -14.94 -6.85
N SER A 75 -3.11 -14.73 -6.07
CA SER A 75 -2.28 -15.84 -5.57
C SER A 75 -2.93 -16.52 -4.36
N TRP A 76 -4.27 -16.49 -4.28
CA TRP A 76 -4.99 -17.22 -3.25
C TRP A 76 -4.83 -18.70 -3.57
N GLU A 77 -4.11 -19.43 -2.72
CA GLU A 77 -4.11 -20.87 -2.75
C GLU A 77 -5.48 -21.34 -2.22
N TYR A 78 -6.33 -21.83 -3.11
CA TYR A 78 -7.63 -22.35 -2.72
C TYR A 78 -7.47 -23.76 -2.14
N LEU A 79 -7.83 -23.92 -0.87
CA LEU A 79 -7.94 -25.21 -0.21
C LEU A 79 -9.41 -25.63 -0.18
N PHE A 80 -9.77 -26.72 -0.85
CA PHE A 80 -11.15 -27.21 -0.86
C PHE A 80 -11.31 -28.37 0.10
N GLU A 81 -12.13 -28.18 1.12
CA GLU A 81 -12.57 -29.26 2.00
C GLU A 81 -13.84 -29.90 1.42
N VAL A 82 -13.76 -31.18 1.06
CA VAL A 82 -14.86 -31.95 0.49
C VAL A 82 -15.21 -33.09 1.43
N ILE A 83 -16.50 -33.22 1.72
CA ILE A 83 -17.04 -34.31 2.53
C ILE A 83 -17.63 -35.36 1.60
N ILE A 84 -17.07 -36.57 1.62
CA ILE A 84 -17.49 -37.70 0.80
C ILE A 84 -18.32 -38.64 1.69
N ASN A 85 -19.58 -38.85 1.30
CA ASN A 85 -20.48 -39.77 1.99
C ASN A 85 -20.73 -40.99 1.09
N ILE A 86 -20.29 -42.17 1.52
CA ILE A 86 -20.56 -43.42 0.81
C ILE A 86 -21.64 -44.19 1.55
N ARG A 87 -22.68 -44.58 0.80
CA ARG A 87 -23.68 -45.55 1.26
C ARG A 87 -23.52 -46.82 0.47
N ILE A 88 -23.12 -47.90 1.15
CA ILE A 88 -23.05 -49.24 0.57
C ILE A 88 -24.29 -50.01 1.04
N THR A 89 -25.07 -50.56 0.11
CA THR A 89 -26.26 -51.36 0.44
C THR A 89 -25.87 -52.53 1.36
N GLY A 90 -26.39 -52.55 2.58
CA GLY A 90 -26.09 -53.57 3.59
C GLY A 90 -24.90 -53.28 4.52
N LYS A 91 -24.29 -52.08 4.46
CA LYS A 91 -23.30 -51.59 5.43
C LYS A 91 -23.68 -50.19 5.95
N GLU A 92 -23.11 -49.83 7.09
CA GLU A 92 -23.19 -48.48 7.62
C GLU A 92 -22.52 -47.48 6.66
N SER A 93 -23.08 -46.28 6.58
CA SER A 93 -22.53 -45.21 5.74
C SER A 93 -21.22 -44.70 6.32
N GLU A 94 -20.19 -44.59 5.47
CA GLU A 94 -18.89 -44.05 5.85
C GLU A 94 -18.75 -42.61 5.34
N GLN A 95 -18.24 -41.72 6.19
CA GLN A 95 -18.00 -40.31 5.89
C GLN A 95 -16.50 -40.03 5.96
N HIS A 96 -15.98 -39.35 4.93
CA HIS A 96 -14.57 -38.95 4.89
C HIS A 96 -14.43 -37.49 4.46
N THR A 97 -13.49 -36.79 5.08
CA THR A 97 -13.16 -35.40 4.75
C THR A 97 -11.84 -35.36 4.00
N ALA A 98 -11.82 -34.74 2.82
CA ALA A 98 -10.65 -34.65 1.97
C ALA A 98 -10.33 -33.19 1.62
N HIS A 99 -9.04 -32.86 1.53
CA HIS A 99 -8.58 -31.59 1.00
C HIS A 99 -8.12 -31.76 -0.44
N LEU A 100 -8.79 -31.07 -1.37
CA LEU A 100 -8.47 -31.14 -2.79
C LEU A 100 -7.70 -29.90 -3.24
N ILE A 101 -6.67 -30.16 -4.06
CA ILE A 101 -5.89 -29.15 -4.78
C ILE A 101 -6.18 -29.33 -6.26
N VAL A 102 -6.30 -28.22 -7.01
CA VAL A 102 -6.59 -28.25 -8.45
C VAL A 102 -5.51 -29.03 -9.19
N GLY A 103 -5.94 -29.95 -10.07
CA GLY A 103 -5.07 -30.78 -10.89
C GLY A 103 -4.37 -31.91 -10.14
N LEU A 104 -4.49 -31.99 -8.81
CA LEU A 104 -3.91 -33.06 -8.02
C LEU A 104 -4.97 -34.13 -7.69
N PRO A 105 -4.76 -35.40 -8.07
CA PRO A 105 -5.69 -36.46 -7.69
C PRO A 105 -5.55 -36.81 -6.21
N PHE A 106 -6.69 -36.85 -5.52
CA PHE A 106 -6.85 -37.43 -4.20
C PHE A 106 -7.33 -38.87 -4.32
N GLU A 107 -6.67 -39.79 -3.61
CA GLU A 107 -6.99 -41.22 -3.63
C GLU A 107 -7.52 -41.66 -2.28
N TRP A 108 -8.70 -42.30 -2.28
CA TRP A 108 -9.30 -42.91 -1.11
C TRP A 108 -9.92 -44.26 -1.48
N ASN A 109 -9.41 -45.35 -0.90
CA ASN A 109 -9.81 -46.72 -1.25
C ASN A 109 -9.67 -47.02 -2.76
N ARG A 110 -10.79 -47.18 -3.47
CA ARG A 110 -10.84 -47.35 -4.94
C ARG A 110 -11.37 -46.11 -5.66
N LEU A 111 -11.55 -45.01 -4.94
CA LEU A 111 -12.01 -43.74 -5.49
C LEU A 111 -10.81 -42.83 -5.75
N LYS A 112 -10.81 -42.24 -6.94
CA LYS A 112 -9.85 -41.21 -7.34
C LYS A 112 -10.62 -39.97 -7.69
N LEU A 113 -10.40 -38.91 -6.94
CA LEU A 113 -11.10 -37.64 -7.08
C LEU A 113 -10.09 -36.59 -7.54
N THR A 114 -10.46 -35.75 -8.51
CA THR A 114 -9.56 -34.70 -9.00
C THR A 114 -10.37 -33.44 -9.21
N LEU A 115 -9.92 -32.36 -8.59
CA LEU A 115 -10.51 -31.04 -8.79
C LEU A 115 -9.97 -30.46 -10.11
N ILE A 116 -10.85 -30.26 -11.09
CA ILE A 116 -10.46 -29.84 -12.45
C ILE A 116 -10.46 -28.32 -12.65
N ALA A 117 -11.41 -27.60 -12.06
CA ALA A 117 -11.57 -26.17 -12.29
C ALA A 117 -12.38 -25.53 -11.17
N ILE A 118 -12.15 -24.23 -10.99
CA ILE A 118 -12.90 -23.36 -10.09
C ILE A 118 -13.39 -22.20 -10.93
N SER A 119 -14.70 -22.02 -11.02
CA SER A 119 -15.29 -20.84 -11.66
C SER A 119 -15.66 -19.82 -10.58
N GLN A 120 -14.83 -18.79 -10.41
CA GLN A 120 -15.20 -17.61 -9.62
C GLN A 120 -15.72 -16.52 -10.55
N LEU A 121 -16.83 -15.88 -10.17
CA LEU A 121 -17.23 -14.60 -10.78
C LEU A 121 -16.12 -13.58 -10.52
N PRO A 122 -15.85 -12.63 -11.44
CA PRO A 122 -14.80 -11.64 -11.26
C PRO A 122 -15.09 -10.81 -10.00
N ILE A 123 -14.37 -11.12 -8.92
CA ILE A 123 -14.40 -10.31 -7.71
C ILE A 123 -13.59 -9.06 -8.06
N HIS A 124 -14.25 -7.90 -8.05
CA HIS A 124 -13.60 -6.61 -8.26
C HIS A 124 -12.75 -6.29 -7.01
N PHE A 125 -11.55 -6.86 -6.95
CA PHE A 125 -10.59 -6.66 -5.86
C PHE A 125 -9.87 -5.30 -6.04
N SER A 126 -10.61 -4.21 -5.83
CA SER A 126 -10.04 -2.86 -5.86
C SER A 126 -9.91 -2.23 -4.47
N LEU A 127 -10.09 -3.00 -3.39
CA LEU A 127 -10.00 -2.47 -2.02
C LEU A 127 -8.59 -2.69 -1.46
N PRO A 128 -7.74 -1.64 -1.43
CA PRO A 128 -6.49 -1.71 -0.70
C PRO A 128 -6.81 -1.95 0.76
N HIS A 129 -6.08 -2.87 1.37
CA HIS A 129 -6.18 -3.13 2.80
C HIS A 129 -5.11 -2.29 3.51
N LEU A 130 -5.52 -1.60 4.57
CA LEU A 130 -4.63 -0.78 5.39
C LEU A 130 -4.20 -1.56 6.62
N PHE A 131 -2.91 -1.86 6.74
CA PHE A 131 -2.36 -2.42 7.97
C PHE A 131 -1.63 -1.33 8.77
N PRO A 132 -1.97 -1.13 10.06
CA PRO A 132 -1.21 -0.24 10.92
C PRO A 132 0.14 -0.89 11.26
N MET A 133 1.24 -0.17 11.03
CA MET A 133 2.60 -0.64 11.31
C MET A 133 2.93 -0.61 12.82
N LYS A 134 2.20 -1.37 13.62
CA LYS A 134 2.61 -1.70 15.00
C LYS A 134 2.86 -3.22 15.07
N ASN A 135 4.13 -3.60 15.18
CA ASN A 135 4.63 -4.99 15.29
C ASN A 135 4.53 -5.86 14.02
N VAL A 136 4.65 -5.27 12.83
CA VAL A 136 4.80 -6.06 11.60
C VAL A 136 6.26 -6.51 11.47
N LEU A 137 6.50 -7.80 11.70
CA LEU A 137 7.76 -8.45 11.32
C LEU A 137 7.82 -8.44 9.79
N LEU A 138 8.62 -7.54 9.22
CA LEU A 138 8.87 -7.47 7.77
C LEU A 138 9.46 -8.81 7.30
N ARG A 139 8.60 -9.75 6.87
CA ARG A 139 9.03 -10.85 6.01
C ARG A 139 9.31 -10.24 4.65
N LEU A 140 10.56 -9.81 4.47
CA LEU A 140 11.11 -9.59 3.15
C LEU A 140 10.93 -10.91 2.38
N MET A 141 9.98 -10.94 1.44
CA MET A 141 9.95 -12.02 0.46
C MET A 141 11.27 -11.96 -0.32
N PRO A 142 11.97 -13.09 -0.49
CA PRO A 142 13.23 -13.10 -1.22
C PRO A 142 12.97 -12.65 -2.65
N GLN A 143 13.62 -11.55 -3.05
CA GLN A 143 13.73 -11.15 -4.44
C GLN A 143 14.42 -12.29 -5.19
N HIS A 144 13.67 -12.94 -6.08
CA HIS A 144 14.19 -13.94 -7.01
C HIS A 144 15.17 -13.21 -7.93
N LYS A 145 16.48 -13.31 -7.64
CA LYS A 145 17.52 -12.85 -8.55
C LYS A 145 17.53 -13.79 -9.75
N ASP A 146 16.92 -13.36 -10.85
CA ASP A 146 17.18 -13.98 -12.14
C ASP A 146 18.65 -13.79 -12.49
N LYS A 147 19.31 -14.93 -12.66
CA LYS A 147 20.71 -15.07 -13.04
C LYS A 147 20.72 -15.15 -14.57
N GLN A 148 21.37 -14.19 -15.21
CA GLN A 148 21.75 -14.25 -16.62
C GLN A 148 23.27 -14.26 -16.70
#